data_AF-A0A2W4RCT6-F1
#
_entry.id   AF-A0A2W4RCT6-F1
#
_cell.length_a   1.000
_cell.length_b   1.000
_cell.length_c   1.000
_cell.angle_alpha   90.00
_cell.angle_beta   90.00
_cell.angle_gamma   90.00
#
_symmetry.space_group_name_H-M   'P 1'
#
loop_
_entity.id
_entity.type
_entity.pdbx_description
1 polymer ?
#
loop_
_entity_poly.entity_id
_entity_poly.type
_entity_poly.pdbx_seq_one_letter_code
_entity_poly.pdbx_strand_id
1 'polypeptide(L)'
;MWKFNLLAATRTVEATMPFMLYRLAVCLGVAFACLFAALAGAGTFIAFASFSAKPGSIANFGALAGISVLAFFLYRYRASLFFNIKAGHLALLAELTLGKKLPQGKQLIELAKQLASQRFPNAADFFEIDEAVQQVLYALPTKHCPYIGQQANKNLAKLLGALAGWFAQTGSQGLLALSFVAKETNPWESARSGLVLHLRHFDLLSKSRLYLLAFEFIGLLIAYVAMLYPVDSAVSLLPVDVGVWRYGFALIFAWSLKVAFLEPIATTALAELYFNLAKQEGGVSEKEISELVSCSEAFNKIVERSV
;
A
#
# COMPACT_ATOMS: atom_id res chain seq x y z
N MET A 1 11.49 18.59 -14.40
CA MET A 1 12.53 17.58 -14.67
C MET A 1 12.55 16.61 -13.49
N TRP A 2 12.25 15.33 -13.73
CA TRP A 2 12.08 14.31 -12.69
C TRP A 2 13.37 14.10 -11.89
N LYS A 3 13.31 14.19 -10.55
CA LYS A 3 14.46 13.98 -9.65
C LYS A 3 14.55 12.57 -9.05
N PHE A 4 13.61 11.67 -9.35
CA PHE A 4 13.66 10.27 -8.89
C PHE A 4 14.06 9.34 -10.04
N ASN A 5 14.84 8.31 -9.71
CA ASN A 5 15.38 7.37 -10.70
C ASN A 5 14.66 6.02 -10.59
N LEU A 6 13.62 5.82 -11.41
CA LEU A 6 12.88 4.55 -11.47
C LEU A 6 13.80 3.35 -11.74
N LEU A 7 14.84 3.53 -12.54
CA LEU A 7 15.80 2.47 -12.83
C LEU A 7 16.63 2.12 -11.59
N ALA A 8 17.02 3.11 -10.79
CA ALA A 8 17.69 2.87 -9.52
C ALA A 8 16.77 2.13 -8.55
N ALA A 9 15.53 2.59 -8.39
CA ALA A 9 14.54 1.93 -7.54
C ALA A 9 14.30 0.47 -7.95
N THR A 10 14.18 0.19 -9.25
CA THR A 10 14.06 -1.18 -9.76
C THR A 10 15.29 -2.02 -9.43
N ARG A 11 16.50 -1.48 -9.56
CA ARG A 11 17.74 -2.19 -9.16
C ARG A 11 17.81 -2.44 -7.65
N THR A 12 17.35 -1.50 -6.83
CA THR A 12 17.24 -1.66 -5.38
C THR A 12 16.27 -2.80 -5.02
N VAL A 13 15.13 -2.88 -5.73
CA VAL A 13 14.15 -3.96 -5.59
C VAL A 13 14.70 -5.30 -6.10
N GLU A 14 15.46 -5.30 -7.20
CA GLU A 14 16.15 -6.48 -7.73
C GLU A 14 17.20 -7.01 -6.74
N ALA A 15 17.94 -6.13 -6.07
CA ALA A 15 18.86 -6.51 -5.00
C ALA A 15 18.14 -7.16 -3.80
N THR A 16 16.85 -6.90 -3.62
CA THR A 16 16.00 -7.50 -2.58
C THR A 16 15.02 -8.55 -3.13
N MET A 17 15.31 -9.12 -4.31
CA MET A 17 14.41 -10.06 -5.00
C MET A 17 13.94 -11.25 -4.15
N PRO A 18 14.77 -11.89 -3.29
CA PRO A 18 14.27 -12.96 -2.41
C PRO A 18 13.12 -12.50 -1.50
N PHE A 19 13.16 -11.26 -1.05
CA PHE A 19 12.07 -10.67 -0.26
C PHE A 19 10.86 -10.33 -1.14
N MET A 20 11.06 -9.85 -2.38
CA MET A 20 9.95 -9.65 -3.32
C MET A 20 9.21 -10.94 -3.67
N LEU A 21 9.93 -12.05 -3.81
CA LEU A 21 9.31 -13.37 -4.01
C LEU A 21 8.50 -13.82 -2.78
N TYR A 22 8.99 -13.52 -1.56
CA TYR A 22 8.19 -13.73 -0.35
C TYR A 22 6.91 -12.90 -0.35
N ARG A 23 7.00 -11.61 -0.73
CA ARG A 23 5.81 -10.75 -0.90
C ARG A 23 4.84 -11.32 -1.93
N LEU A 24 5.35 -11.76 -3.07
CA LEU A 24 4.56 -12.39 -4.13
C LEU A 24 3.84 -13.63 -3.61
N ALA A 25 4.54 -14.52 -2.91
CA ALA A 25 3.95 -15.73 -2.35
C ALA A 25 2.79 -15.43 -1.40
N VAL A 26 2.93 -14.42 -0.54
CA VAL A 26 1.83 -14.01 0.36
C VAL A 26 0.67 -13.37 -0.42
N CYS A 27 0.96 -12.50 -1.40
CA CYS A 27 -0.10 -11.87 -2.21
C CYS A 27 -0.86 -12.91 -3.05
N LEU A 28 -0.16 -13.86 -3.66
CA LEU A 28 -0.78 -15.00 -4.35
C LEU A 28 -1.56 -15.89 -3.38
N GLY A 29 -1.06 -16.13 -2.18
CA GLY A 29 -1.80 -16.86 -1.14
C GLY A 29 -3.15 -16.20 -0.84
N VAL A 30 -3.19 -14.87 -0.76
CA VAL A 30 -4.45 -14.11 -0.61
C VAL A 30 -5.33 -14.23 -1.85
N ALA A 31 -4.76 -14.14 -3.06
CA ALA A 31 -5.50 -14.31 -4.32
C ALA A 31 -6.18 -15.69 -4.42
N PHE A 32 -5.42 -16.75 -4.10
CA PHE A 32 -5.94 -18.11 -4.05
C PHE A 32 -7.00 -18.26 -2.96
N ALA A 33 -6.79 -17.68 -1.77
CA ALA A 33 -7.82 -17.68 -0.73
C ALA A 33 -9.11 -17.03 -1.22
N CYS A 34 -9.05 -15.91 -1.94
CA CYS A 34 -10.22 -15.25 -2.55
C CYS A 34 -10.91 -16.16 -3.57
N LEU A 35 -10.14 -16.85 -4.40
CA LEU A 35 -10.67 -17.82 -5.37
C LEU A 35 -11.39 -18.96 -4.65
N PHE A 36 -10.76 -19.59 -3.66
CA PHE A 36 -11.36 -20.69 -2.92
C PHE A 36 -12.59 -20.24 -2.12
N ALA A 37 -12.55 -19.06 -1.52
CA ALA A 37 -13.69 -18.51 -0.79
C ALA A 37 -14.88 -18.24 -1.72
N ALA A 38 -14.63 -17.71 -2.93
CA ALA A 38 -15.66 -17.51 -3.94
C ALA A 38 -16.27 -18.85 -4.40
N LEU A 39 -15.43 -19.85 -4.69
CA LEU A 39 -15.90 -21.17 -5.12
C LEU A 39 -16.65 -21.91 -4.01
N ALA A 40 -16.15 -21.88 -2.77
CA ALA A 40 -16.80 -22.50 -1.62
C ALA A 40 -18.13 -21.82 -1.29
N GLY A 41 -18.17 -20.48 -1.36
CA GLY A 41 -19.39 -19.70 -1.17
C GLY A 41 -20.45 -20.01 -2.24
N ALA A 42 -20.04 -20.04 -3.51
CA ALA A 42 -20.91 -20.45 -4.62
C ALA A 42 -21.44 -21.87 -4.42
N GLY A 43 -20.57 -22.83 -4.11
CA GLY A 43 -20.93 -24.24 -3.89
C GLY A 43 -21.91 -24.43 -2.74
N THR A 44 -21.73 -23.70 -1.64
CA THR A 44 -22.64 -23.76 -0.47
C THR A 44 -24.04 -23.29 -0.85
N PHE A 45 -24.16 -22.21 -1.61
CA PHE A 45 -25.46 -21.69 -2.04
C PHE A 45 -26.10 -22.59 -3.10
N ILE A 46 -25.33 -23.15 -4.04
CA ILE A 46 -25.85 -24.15 -4.98
C ILE A 46 -26.41 -25.36 -4.22
N ALA A 47 -25.69 -25.85 -3.22
CA ALA A 47 -26.16 -26.96 -2.38
C ALA A 47 -27.43 -26.59 -1.59
N PHE A 48 -27.53 -25.36 -1.09
CA PHE A 48 -28.72 -24.89 -0.39
C PHE A 48 -29.95 -24.73 -1.32
N ALA A 49 -29.74 -24.31 -2.58
CA ALA A 49 -30.79 -24.22 -3.59
C ALA A 49 -31.03 -25.49 -4.39
N SER A 50 -30.47 -26.64 -4.01
CA SER A 50 -30.78 -27.91 -4.68
C SER A 50 -32.27 -28.27 -4.59
N PHE A 51 -33.01 -27.67 -3.66
CA PHE A 51 -34.47 -27.80 -3.51
C PHE A 51 -35.28 -26.76 -4.31
N SER A 52 -34.64 -25.86 -5.07
CA SER A 52 -35.28 -24.75 -5.78
C SER A 52 -35.16 -24.88 -7.31
N ALA A 53 -36.12 -24.35 -8.06
CA ALA A 53 -36.23 -24.52 -9.52
C ALA A 53 -35.10 -23.83 -10.34
N LYS A 54 -34.26 -22.97 -9.73
CA LYS A 54 -33.12 -22.29 -10.39
C LYS A 54 -31.87 -22.20 -9.51
N PRO A 55 -31.12 -23.32 -9.33
CA PRO A 55 -29.97 -23.36 -8.42
C PRO A 55 -28.82 -22.42 -8.81
N GLY A 56 -28.61 -22.20 -10.12
CA GLY A 56 -27.51 -21.36 -10.63
C GLY A 56 -27.67 -19.86 -10.35
N SER A 57 -28.89 -19.36 -10.13
CA SER A 57 -29.10 -17.91 -9.95
C SER A 57 -28.58 -17.39 -8.60
N ILE A 58 -28.47 -18.25 -7.59
CA ILE A 58 -28.00 -17.83 -6.25
C ILE A 58 -26.51 -18.09 -6.02
N ALA A 59 -25.83 -18.77 -6.96
CA ALA A 59 -24.40 -19.05 -6.90
C ALA A 59 -23.55 -17.76 -6.85
N ASN A 60 -23.95 -16.72 -7.59
CA ASN A 60 -23.27 -15.43 -7.59
C ASN A 60 -23.33 -14.74 -6.21
N PHE A 61 -24.47 -14.82 -5.52
CA PHE A 61 -24.61 -14.30 -4.17
C PHE A 61 -23.78 -15.12 -3.17
N GLY A 62 -23.72 -16.44 -3.35
CA GLY A 62 -22.83 -17.31 -2.59
C GLY A 62 -21.35 -16.95 -2.75
N ALA A 63 -20.89 -16.72 -3.99
CA ALA A 63 -19.52 -16.31 -4.26
C ALA A 63 -19.18 -14.95 -3.61
N LEU A 64 -20.08 -13.97 -3.73
CA LEU A 64 -19.93 -12.68 -3.06
C LEU A 64 -19.87 -12.84 -1.54
N ALA A 65 -20.77 -13.62 -0.95
CA ALA A 65 -20.79 -13.89 0.49
C ALA A 65 -19.47 -14.55 0.95
N GLY A 66 -18.96 -15.53 0.20
CA GLY A 66 -17.67 -16.17 0.48
C GLY A 66 -16.51 -15.17 0.48
N ILE A 67 -16.42 -14.33 -0.55
CA ILE A 67 -15.40 -13.26 -0.63
C ILE A 67 -15.57 -12.25 0.50
N SER A 68 -16.81 -11.86 0.85
CA SER A 68 -17.07 -10.91 1.94
C SER A 68 -16.62 -11.45 3.30
N VAL A 69 -16.88 -12.72 3.58
CA VAL A 69 -16.40 -13.39 4.81
C VAL A 69 -14.88 -13.42 4.84
N LEU A 70 -14.23 -13.78 3.74
CA LEU A 70 -12.77 -13.74 3.67
C LEU A 70 -12.22 -12.32 3.84
N ALA A 71 -12.83 -11.32 3.19
CA ALA A 71 -12.44 -9.93 3.29
C ALA A 71 -12.54 -9.43 4.75
N PHE A 72 -13.57 -9.85 5.48
CA PHE A 72 -13.69 -9.57 6.92
C PHE A 72 -12.52 -10.14 7.72
N PHE A 73 -12.14 -11.40 7.49
CA PHE A 73 -10.97 -12.00 8.15
C PHE A 73 -9.66 -11.32 7.75
N LEU A 74 -9.46 -11.00 6.47
CA LEU A 74 -8.28 -10.28 5.99
C LEU A 74 -8.19 -8.89 6.61
N TYR A 75 -9.31 -8.17 6.75
CA TYR A 75 -9.35 -6.88 7.43
C TYR A 75 -8.98 -7.01 8.91
N ARG A 76 -9.52 -8.03 9.60
CA ARG A 76 -9.25 -8.28 11.02
C ARG A 76 -7.80 -8.67 11.31
N TYR A 77 -7.18 -9.44 10.42
CA TYR A 77 -5.81 -9.94 10.57
C TYR A 77 -4.78 -9.17 9.73
N ARG A 78 -5.18 -8.04 9.11
CA ARG A 78 -4.33 -7.24 8.21
C ARG A 78 -2.99 -6.89 8.84
N ALA A 79 -3.01 -6.57 10.14
CA ALA A 79 -1.83 -6.15 10.86
C ALA A 79 -0.79 -7.28 10.89
N SER A 80 -1.19 -8.49 11.24
CA SER A 80 -0.26 -9.63 11.31
C SER A 80 0.21 -10.10 9.92
N LEU A 81 -0.66 -10.04 8.91
CA LEU A 81 -0.35 -10.54 7.56
C LEU A 81 0.59 -9.61 6.79
N PHE A 82 0.32 -8.31 6.84
CA PHE A 82 1.03 -7.35 6.01
C PHE A 82 2.19 -6.64 6.70
N PHE A 83 2.32 -6.77 8.03
CA PHE A 83 3.42 -6.15 8.77
C PHE A 83 4.79 -6.58 8.23
N ASN A 84 5.03 -7.90 8.19
CA ASN A 84 6.31 -8.44 7.75
C ASN A 84 6.68 -8.02 6.31
N ILE A 85 5.68 -7.85 5.46
CA ILE A 85 5.87 -7.46 4.05
C ILE A 85 6.14 -5.96 3.92
N LYS A 86 5.32 -5.13 4.57
CA LYS A 86 5.41 -3.68 4.45
C LYS A 86 6.59 -3.14 5.25
N ALA A 87 6.62 -3.39 6.55
CA ALA A 87 7.68 -2.92 7.43
C ALA A 87 9.04 -3.56 7.07
N GLY A 88 9.05 -4.86 6.74
CA GLY A 88 10.28 -5.54 6.32
C GLY A 88 10.88 -4.96 5.04
N HIS A 89 10.05 -4.59 4.06
CA HIS A 89 10.53 -3.89 2.86
C HIS A 89 11.18 -2.55 3.21
N LEU A 90 10.48 -1.72 4.00
CA LEU A 90 10.97 -0.39 4.39
C LEU A 90 12.29 -0.48 5.20
N ALA A 91 12.41 -1.48 6.07
CA ALA A 91 13.63 -1.75 6.81
C ALA A 91 14.81 -2.11 5.88
N LEU A 92 14.60 -2.97 4.89
CA LEU A 92 15.64 -3.30 3.91
C LEU A 92 16.07 -2.08 3.08
N LEU A 93 15.12 -1.21 2.70
CA LEU A 93 15.43 0.03 2.00
C LEU A 93 16.31 0.97 2.83
N ALA A 94 16.04 1.06 4.13
CA ALA A 94 16.86 1.84 5.05
C ALA A 94 18.29 1.28 5.15
N GLU A 95 18.45 -0.04 5.29
CA GLU A 95 19.77 -0.68 5.34
C GLU A 95 20.59 -0.45 4.05
N LEU A 96 19.94 -0.51 2.88
CA LEU A 96 20.57 -0.19 1.60
C LEU A 96 20.99 1.27 1.51
N THR A 97 20.13 2.18 2.00
CA THR A 97 20.42 3.62 2.04
C THR A 97 21.57 3.96 3.00
N LEU A 98 21.76 3.15 4.05
CA LEU A 98 22.88 3.23 4.99
C LEU A 98 24.16 2.56 4.45
N GLY A 99 24.13 1.99 3.23
CA GLY A 99 25.29 1.36 2.60
C GLY A 99 25.68 0.00 3.18
N LYS A 100 24.77 -0.64 3.93
CA LYS A 100 25.04 -1.96 4.52
C LYS A 100 24.86 -3.07 3.47
N LYS A 101 25.66 -4.13 3.59
CA LYS A 101 25.58 -5.29 2.70
C LYS A 101 24.42 -6.18 3.12
N LEU A 102 23.55 -6.52 2.17
CA LEU A 102 22.44 -7.43 2.41
C LEU A 102 22.87 -8.90 2.24
N PRO A 103 22.45 -9.80 3.14
CA PRO A 103 22.63 -11.23 2.94
C PRO A 103 21.77 -11.71 1.76
N GLN A 104 22.19 -12.79 1.10
CA GLN A 104 21.45 -13.36 -0.04
C GLN A 104 20.50 -14.47 0.41
N GLY A 105 19.41 -14.67 -0.35
CA GLY A 105 18.49 -15.79 -0.16
C GLY A 105 17.58 -15.67 1.06
N LYS A 106 17.35 -16.78 1.78
CA LYS A 106 16.37 -16.86 2.88
C LYS A 106 16.73 -15.98 4.08
N GLN A 107 18.02 -15.81 4.36
CA GLN A 107 18.50 -14.97 5.46
C GLN A 107 18.07 -13.51 5.31
N LEU A 108 17.84 -13.04 4.08
CA LEU A 108 17.31 -11.70 3.81
C LEU A 108 15.91 -11.51 4.39
N ILE A 109 15.06 -12.54 4.28
CA ILE A 109 13.68 -12.48 4.76
C ILE A 109 13.66 -12.44 6.29
N GLU A 110 14.54 -13.20 6.94
CA GLU A 110 14.68 -13.20 8.39
C GLU A 110 15.23 -11.86 8.90
N LEU A 111 16.27 -11.34 8.26
CA LEU A 111 16.82 -10.01 8.58
C LEU A 111 15.75 -8.92 8.46
N ALA A 112 14.98 -8.92 7.37
CA ALA A 112 13.91 -7.94 7.15
C ALA A 112 12.85 -7.97 8.27
N LYS A 113 12.43 -9.17 8.67
CA LYS A 113 11.48 -9.36 9.78
C LYS A 113 12.07 -8.91 11.12
N GLN A 114 13.33 -9.24 11.38
CA GLN A 114 14.02 -8.83 12.60
C GLN A 114 14.12 -7.31 12.71
N LEU A 115 14.57 -6.63 11.65
CA LEU A 115 14.68 -5.17 11.64
C LEU A 115 13.32 -4.49 11.79
N ALA A 116 12.29 -5.02 11.11
CA ALA A 116 10.92 -4.53 11.26
C ALA A 116 10.44 -4.65 12.72
N SER A 117 10.61 -5.81 13.35
CA SER A 117 10.20 -6.05 14.74
C SER A 117 11.05 -5.31 15.77
N GLN A 118 12.32 -5.05 15.48
CA GLN A 118 13.19 -4.22 16.34
C GLN A 118 12.69 -2.78 16.40
N ARG A 119 12.27 -2.23 15.26
CA ARG A 119 11.74 -0.86 15.21
C ARG A 119 10.29 -0.76 15.69
N PHE A 120 9.49 -1.75 15.36
CA PHE A 120 8.07 -1.84 15.70
C PHE A 120 7.78 -3.19 16.37
N PRO A 121 7.89 -3.29 17.70
CA PRO A 121 7.66 -4.55 18.42
C PRO A 121 6.27 -5.12 18.18
N ASN A 122 5.26 -4.25 18.08
CA ASN A 122 3.89 -4.65 17.75
C ASN A 122 3.54 -4.22 16.32
N ALA A 123 2.94 -5.15 15.57
CA ALA A 123 2.41 -4.84 14.24
C ALA A 123 1.32 -3.75 14.26
N ALA A 124 0.54 -3.69 15.35
CA ALA A 124 -0.50 -2.69 15.54
C ALA A 124 0.08 -1.26 15.53
N ASP A 125 1.23 -1.05 16.20
CA ASP A 125 1.87 0.26 16.32
C ASP A 125 2.28 0.80 14.94
N PHE A 126 2.87 -0.06 14.10
CA PHE A 126 3.23 0.30 12.72
C PHE A 126 2.01 0.74 11.91
N PHE A 127 0.91 -0.03 11.95
CA PHE A 127 -0.29 0.30 11.18
C PHE A 127 -1.05 1.50 11.76
N GLU A 128 -0.95 1.74 13.06
CA GLU A 128 -1.55 2.93 13.68
C GLU A 128 -0.85 4.20 13.23
N ILE A 129 0.49 4.19 13.15
CA ILE A 129 1.27 5.33 12.64
C ILE A 129 1.03 5.49 11.14
N ASP A 130 1.05 4.41 10.37
CA ASP A 130 0.74 4.42 8.92
C ASP A 130 -0.63 5.04 8.65
N GLU A 131 -1.65 4.65 9.40
CA GLU A 131 -3.01 5.19 9.27
C GLU A 131 -3.08 6.67 9.66
N ALA A 132 -2.41 7.08 10.74
CA ALA A 132 -2.33 8.49 11.14
C ALA A 132 -1.64 9.34 10.06
N VAL A 133 -0.51 8.87 9.51
CA VAL A 133 0.21 9.54 8.42
C VAL A 133 -0.67 9.63 7.17
N GLN A 134 -1.38 8.56 6.80
CA GLN A 134 -2.32 8.56 5.67
C GLN A 134 -3.41 9.62 5.85
N GLN A 135 -4.01 9.72 7.04
CA GLN A 135 -5.03 10.71 7.35
C GLN A 135 -4.50 12.15 7.25
N VAL A 136 -3.26 12.41 7.70
CA VAL A 136 -2.63 13.72 7.52
C VAL A 136 -2.41 14.02 6.04
N LEU A 137 -1.79 13.11 5.29
CA LEU A 137 -1.53 13.27 3.86
C LEU A 137 -2.81 13.44 3.05
N TYR A 138 -3.90 12.77 3.44
CA TYR A 138 -5.22 12.92 2.80
C TYR A 138 -5.77 14.34 2.93
N ALA A 139 -5.52 15.00 4.07
CA ALA A 139 -6.03 16.34 4.35
C ALA A 139 -5.21 17.48 3.72
N LEU A 140 -3.94 17.24 3.34
CA LEU A 140 -3.06 18.30 2.82
C LEU A 140 -3.53 18.93 1.50
N PRO A 141 -3.93 18.18 0.46
CA PRO A 141 -4.21 18.75 -0.85
C PRO A 141 -5.37 19.74 -0.86
N THR A 142 -6.40 19.53 -0.03
CA THR A 142 -7.57 20.42 0.04
C THR A 142 -7.23 21.80 0.58
N LYS A 143 -6.20 21.90 1.44
CA LYS A 143 -5.72 23.17 1.99
C LYS A 143 -4.63 23.82 1.14
N HIS A 144 -3.71 23.03 0.61
CA HIS A 144 -2.53 23.54 -0.09
C HIS A 144 -2.78 23.82 -1.58
N CYS A 145 -3.80 23.20 -2.20
CA CYS A 145 -4.19 23.47 -3.59
C CYS A 145 -5.43 24.38 -3.66
N PRO A 146 -5.28 25.70 -3.90
CA PRO A 146 -6.40 26.63 -3.94
C PRO A 146 -7.42 26.31 -5.03
N TYR A 147 -6.97 25.71 -6.14
CA TYR A 147 -7.83 25.26 -7.24
C TYR A 147 -8.84 24.19 -6.84
N ILE A 148 -8.56 23.39 -5.80
CA ILE A 148 -9.48 22.34 -5.33
C ILE A 148 -10.58 22.95 -4.45
N GLY A 149 -10.21 23.89 -3.56
CA GLY A 149 -11.13 24.51 -2.61
C GLY A 149 -12.05 25.59 -3.20
N GLN A 150 -11.61 26.30 -4.25
CA GLN A 150 -12.34 27.44 -4.84
C GLN A 150 -13.38 27.06 -5.92
N GLN A 151 -13.72 25.78 -6.06
CA GLN A 151 -14.70 25.34 -7.04
C GLN A 151 -16.11 25.83 -6.67
N ALA A 152 -16.80 26.45 -7.64
CA ALA A 152 -18.16 26.98 -7.46
C ALA A 152 -19.16 25.89 -7.04
N ASN A 153 -18.94 24.64 -7.51
CA ASN A 153 -19.75 23.50 -7.12
C ASN A 153 -19.12 22.77 -5.91
N LYS A 154 -19.81 22.81 -4.77
CA LYS A 154 -19.40 22.14 -3.52
C LYS A 154 -19.18 20.62 -3.69
N ASN A 155 -19.95 19.96 -4.55
CA ASN A 155 -19.79 18.53 -4.79
C ASN A 155 -18.52 18.23 -5.59
N LEU A 156 -18.19 19.10 -6.54
CA LEU A 156 -16.98 18.98 -7.34
C LEU A 156 -15.73 19.26 -6.49
N ALA A 157 -15.78 20.26 -5.61
CA ALA A 157 -14.74 20.53 -4.62
C ALA A 157 -14.47 19.30 -3.71
N LYS A 158 -15.55 18.69 -3.19
CA LYS A 158 -15.45 17.47 -2.36
C LYS A 158 -14.86 16.30 -3.12
N LEU A 159 -15.29 16.08 -4.37
CA LEU A 159 -14.81 14.99 -5.21
C LEU A 159 -13.31 15.17 -5.54
N LEU A 160 -12.90 16.35 -5.99
CA LEU A 160 -11.50 16.64 -6.28
C LEU A 160 -10.63 16.56 -5.03
N GLY A 161 -11.13 17.06 -3.89
CA GLY A 161 -10.46 16.95 -2.60
C GLY A 161 -10.28 15.51 -2.17
N ALA A 162 -11.31 14.68 -2.30
CA ALA A 162 -11.23 13.26 -1.97
C ALA A 162 -10.28 12.50 -2.89
N LEU A 163 -10.29 12.78 -4.19
CA LEU A 163 -9.37 12.19 -5.15
C LEU A 163 -7.93 12.59 -4.84
N ALA A 164 -7.66 13.89 -4.64
CA ALA A 164 -6.33 14.39 -4.31
C ALA A 164 -5.82 13.82 -2.99
N GLY A 165 -6.68 13.77 -1.95
CA GLY A 165 -6.35 13.14 -0.67
C GLY A 165 -6.06 11.66 -0.82
N TRP A 166 -6.88 10.93 -1.57
CA TRP A 166 -6.67 9.51 -1.86
C TRP A 166 -5.33 9.27 -2.59
N PHE A 167 -4.95 10.16 -3.50
CA PHE A 167 -3.64 10.10 -4.13
C PHE A 167 -2.50 10.37 -3.14
N ALA A 168 -2.60 11.44 -2.34
CA ALA A 168 -1.55 11.84 -1.40
C ALA A 168 -1.26 10.77 -0.33
N GLN A 169 -2.31 10.17 0.26
CA GLN A 169 -2.14 9.16 1.32
C GLN A 169 -1.38 7.91 0.86
N THR A 170 -1.42 7.57 -0.43
CA THR A 170 -0.71 6.39 -0.95
C THR A 170 0.81 6.55 -0.91
N GLY A 171 1.33 7.77 -0.69
CA GLY A 171 2.76 8.03 -0.47
C GLY A 171 3.25 7.83 0.97
N SER A 172 2.36 7.49 1.91
CA SER A 172 2.66 7.30 3.35
C SER A 172 3.81 6.33 3.61
N GLN A 173 3.88 5.20 2.89
CA GLN A 173 4.94 4.22 3.10
C GLN A 173 6.34 4.74 2.75
N GLY A 174 6.44 5.62 1.74
CA GLY A 174 7.70 6.27 1.41
C GLY A 174 8.18 7.19 2.52
N LEU A 175 7.25 7.88 3.20
CA LEU A 175 7.54 8.70 4.38
C LEU A 175 7.95 7.84 5.57
N LEU A 176 7.21 6.77 5.85
CA LEU A 176 7.52 5.85 6.95
C LEU A 176 8.87 5.16 6.81
N ALA A 177 9.44 5.09 5.60
CA ALA A 177 10.81 4.62 5.40
C ALA A 177 11.82 5.44 6.23
N LEU A 178 11.57 6.73 6.45
CA LEU A 178 12.40 7.60 7.31
C LEU A 178 12.52 7.07 8.73
N SER A 179 11.48 6.42 9.25
CA SER A 179 11.49 5.87 10.61
C SER A 179 12.56 4.80 10.81
N PHE A 180 13.02 4.13 9.76
CA PHE A 180 14.07 3.12 9.85
C PHE A 180 15.50 3.67 9.71
N VAL A 181 15.64 4.92 9.25
CA VAL A 181 16.94 5.62 9.14
C VAL A 181 17.12 6.63 10.30
N ALA A 182 16.00 7.10 10.84
CA ALA A 182 15.89 7.95 12.01
C ALA A 182 16.70 7.45 13.20
N LYS A 183 17.38 8.39 13.89
CA LYS A 183 18.14 8.11 15.12
C LYS A 183 17.24 8.18 16.36
N GLU A 184 16.08 8.79 16.22
CA GLU A 184 15.06 8.96 17.24
C GLU A 184 14.58 7.59 17.71
N THR A 185 14.46 7.40 19.02
CA THR A 185 13.94 6.15 19.60
C THR A 185 12.44 6.00 19.34
N ASN A 186 11.70 7.11 19.31
CA ASN A 186 10.25 7.13 19.11
C ASN A 186 9.88 7.20 17.61
N PRO A 187 9.17 6.21 17.05
CA PRO A 187 8.73 6.24 15.65
C PRO A 187 7.73 7.37 15.33
N TRP A 188 6.95 7.84 16.31
CA TRP A 188 6.02 8.96 16.13
C TRP A 188 6.76 10.28 15.87
N GLU A 189 7.92 10.46 16.51
CA GLU A 189 8.77 11.62 16.28
C GLU A 189 9.31 11.65 14.85
N SER A 190 9.74 10.50 14.34
CA SER A 190 10.17 10.39 12.94
C SER A 190 9.03 10.68 11.96
N ALA A 191 7.81 10.20 12.24
CA ALA A 191 6.63 10.50 11.43
C ALA A 191 6.31 12.01 11.43
N ARG A 192 6.39 12.68 12.59
CA ARG A 192 6.22 14.13 12.71
C ARG A 192 7.21 14.89 11.83
N SER A 193 8.50 14.59 11.96
CA SER A 193 9.56 15.23 11.16
C SER A 193 9.40 14.95 9.66
N GLY A 194 9.01 13.72 9.30
CA GLY A 194 8.74 13.34 7.91
C GLY A 194 7.53 14.07 7.31
N LEU A 195 6.49 14.35 8.10
CA LEU A 195 5.32 15.10 7.64
C LEU A 195 5.63 16.59 7.42
N VAL A 196 6.47 17.18 8.27
CA VAL A 196 6.97 18.54 8.06
C VAL A 196 7.80 18.63 6.79
N LEU A 197 8.68 17.65 6.58
CA LEU A 197 9.44 17.53 5.33
C LEU A 197 8.52 17.39 4.10
N HIS A 198 7.43 16.63 4.24
CA HIS A 198 6.43 16.49 3.18
C HIS A 198 5.75 17.81 2.84
N LEU A 199 5.35 18.58 3.86
CA LEU A 199 4.71 19.88 3.67
C LEU A 199 5.63 20.86 2.96
N ARG A 200 6.90 20.95 3.36
CA ARG A 200 7.92 21.81 2.72
C ARG A 200 8.08 21.52 1.22
N HIS A 201 8.02 20.24 0.84
CA HIS A 201 8.19 19.78 -0.54
C HIS A 201 6.91 19.24 -1.16
N PHE A 202 5.76 19.80 -0.79
CA PHE A 202 4.44 19.29 -1.17
C PHE A 202 4.31 19.10 -2.69
N ASP A 203 4.68 20.10 -3.48
CA ASP A 203 4.58 20.05 -4.94
C ASP A 203 5.45 18.97 -5.56
N LEU A 204 6.69 18.83 -5.08
CA LEU A 204 7.66 17.87 -5.61
C LEU A 204 7.23 16.44 -5.28
N LEU A 205 6.85 16.19 -4.03
CA LEU A 205 6.47 14.87 -3.54
C LEU A 205 5.11 14.43 -4.12
N SER A 206 4.14 15.34 -4.19
CA SER A 206 2.81 15.04 -4.77
C SER A 206 2.89 14.74 -6.26
N LYS A 207 3.64 15.54 -7.04
CA LYS A 207 3.85 15.26 -8.48
C LYS A 207 4.57 13.94 -8.68
N SER A 208 5.62 13.67 -7.89
CA SER A 208 6.35 12.41 -7.98
C SER A 208 5.44 11.22 -7.67
N ARG A 209 4.62 11.31 -6.62
CA ARG A 209 3.66 10.27 -6.28
C ARG A 209 2.64 10.01 -7.39
N LEU A 210 2.14 11.06 -8.05
CA LEU A 210 1.21 10.92 -9.16
C LEU A 210 1.80 10.12 -10.32
N TYR A 211 3.07 10.36 -10.67
CA TYR A 211 3.76 9.58 -11.71
C TYR A 211 3.97 8.12 -11.32
N LEU A 212 4.35 7.87 -10.07
CA LEU A 212 4.53 6.51 -9.56
C LEU A 212 3.21 5.74 -9.54
N LEU A 213 2.12 6.41 -9.21
CA LEU A 213 0.79 5.83 -9.26
C LEU A 213 0.36 5.51 -10.70
N ALA A 214 0.62 6.40 -11.65
CA ALA A 214 0.36 6.13 -13.06
C ALA A 214 1.14 4.88 -13.53
N PHE A 215 2.42 4.76 -13.13
CA PHE A 215 3.21 3.56 -13.38
C PHE A 215 2.58 2.29 -12.78
N GLU A 216 2.12 2.34 -11.53
CA GLU A 216 1.46 1.21 -10.87
C GLU A 216 0.17 0.76 -11.61
N PHE A 217 -0.64 1.71 -12.09
CA PHE A 217 -1.89 1.39 -12.79
C PHE A 217 -1.68 0.95 -14.24
N ILE A 218 -0.70 1.51 -14.94
CA ILE A 218 -0.32 1.03 -16.28
C ILE A 218 0.21 -0.40 -16.16
N GLY A 219 1.07 -0.67 -15.16
CA GLY A 219 1.54 -2.03 -14.90
C GLY A 219 0.42 -2.99 -14.47
N LEU A 220 -0.57 -2.52 -13.70
CA LEU A 220 -1.78 -3.30 -13.38
C LEU A 220 -2.58 -3.66 -14.64
N LEU A 221 -2.77 -2.70 -15.55
CA LEU A 221 -3.51 -2.93 -16.79
C LEU A 221 -2.81 -4.00 -17.64
N ILE A 222 -1.48 -3.89 -17.78
CA ILE A 222 -0.65 -4.88 -18.48
C ILE A 222 -0.76 -6.25 -17.80
N ALA A 223 -0.62 -6.30 -16.46
CA ALA A 223 -0.74 -7.53 -15.69
C ALA A 223 -2.14 -8.14 -15.81
N TYR A 224 -3.18 -7.33 -15.86
CA TYR A 224 -4.57 -7.78 -16.05
C TYR A 224 -4.76 -8.45 -17.40
N VAL A 225 -4.34 -7.80 -18.48
CA VAL A 225 -4.39 -8.38 -19.83
C VAL A 225 -3.59 -9.68 -19.90
N ALA A 226 -2.39 -9.70 -19.30
CA ALA A 226 -1.55 -10.90 -19.24
C ALA A 226 -2.20 -12.03 -18.41
N MET A 227 -2.98 -11.71 -17.39
CA MET A 227 -3.64 -12.69 -16.51
C MET A 227 -4.97 -13.24 -17.07
N LEU A 228 -5.57 -12.60 -18.07
CA LEU A 228 -6.80 -13.11 -18.70
C LEU A 228 -6.59 -14.52 -19.27
N TYR A 229 -5.49 -14.76 -19.98
CA TYR A 229 -5.19 -16.06 -20.59
C TYR A 229 -4.98 -17.19 -19.56
N PRO A 230 -4.06 -17.09 -18.58
CA PRO A 230 -3.82 -18.17 -17.63
C PRO A 230 -5.03 -18.41 -16.72
N VAL A 231 -5.80 -17.38 -16.37
CA VAL A 231 -7.03 -17.56 -15.57
C VAL A 231 -8.11 -18.27 -16.38
N ASP A 232 -8.31 -17.90 -17.65
CA ASP A 232 -9.27 -18.59 -18.52
C ASP A 232 -8.87 -20.06 -18.74
N SER A 233 -7.57 -20.30 -18.97
CA SER A 233 -7.02 -21.65 -19.06
C SER A 233 -7.21 -22.46 -17.78
N ALA A 234 -7.07 -21.86 -16.59
CA ALA A 234 -7.30 -22.55 -15.34
C ALA A 234 -8.80 -22.81 -15.07
N VAL A 235 -9.65 -21.86 -15.44
CA VAL A 235 -11.11 -21.97 -15.29
C VAL A 235 -11.70 -23.04 -16.20
N SER A 236 -11.15 -23.23 -17.41
CA SER A 236 -11.63 -24.29 -18.32
C SER A 236 -11.41 -25.72 -17.81
N LEU A 237 -10.52 -25.90 -16.82
CA LEU A 237 -10.31 -27.18 -16.13
C LEU A 237 -11.36 -27.46 -15.06
N LEU A 238 -12.11 -26.45 -14.63
CA LEU A 238 -13.15 -26.61 -13.62
C LEU A 238 -14.42 -27.20 -14.27
N PRO A 239 -15.08 -28.17 -13.63
CA PRO A 239 -16.32 -28.77 -14.15
C PRO A 239 -17.55 -27.84 -14.02
N VAL A 240 -17.34 -26.56 -13.70
CA VAL A 240 -18.38 -25.56 -13.43
C VAL A 240 -18.11 -24.33 -14.28
N ASP A 241 -19.17 -23.78 -14.91
CA ASP A 241 -19.04 -22.50 -15.59
C ASP A 241 -18.94 -21.35 -14.57
N VAL A 242 -17.78 -20.71 -14.57
CA VAL A 242 -17.43 -19.60 -13.68
C VAL A 242 -17.97 -18.26 -14.23
N GLY A 243 -18.41 -18.21 -15.49
CA GLY A 243 -19.06 -17.04 -16.08
C GLY A 243 -18.21 -15.77 -15.99
N VAL A 244 -18.80 -14.67 -15.51
CA VAL A 244 -18.14 -13.36 -15.37
C VAL A 244 -17.02 -13.35 -14.31
N TRP A 245 -17.01 -14.31 -13.38
CA TRP A 245 -16.01 -14.36 -12.32
C TRP A 245 -14.59 -14.61 -12.83
N ARG A 246 -14.42 -15.14 -14.04
CA ARG A 246 -13.09 -15.26 -14.69
C ARG A 246 -12.37 -13.91 -14.78
N TYR A 247 -13.09 -12.84 -15.10
CA TYR A 247 -12.55 -11.49 -15.16
C TYR A 247 -12.24 -10.94 -13.77
N GLY A 248 -13.09 -11.26 -12.78
CA GLY A 248 -12.84 -10.92 -11.37
C GLY A 248 -11.58 -11.59 -10.83
N PHE A 249 -11.39 -12.88 -11.11
CA PHE A 249 -10.17 -13.60 -10.71
C PHE A 249 -8.93 -13.08 -11.43
N ALA A 250 -8.99 -12.82 -12.74
CA ALA A 250 -7.89 -12.19 -13.46
C ALA A 250 -7.51 -10.83 -12.84
N LEU A 251 -8.50 -10.03 -12.42
CA LEU A 251 -8.25 -8.77 -11.74
C LEU A 251 -7.60 -8.96 -10.37
N ILE A 252 -8.03 -9.94 -9.56
CA ILE A 252 -7.43 -10.24 -8.25
C ILE A 252 -5.97 -10.70 -8.39
N PHE A 253 -5.67 -11.57 -9.36
CA PHE A 253 -4.29 -12.02 -9.63
C PHE A 253 -3.41 -10.86 -10.14
N ALA A 254 -3.93 -10.03 -11.04
CA ALA A 254 -3.22 -8.85 -11.53
C ALA A 254 -2.97 -7.83 -10.40
N TRP A 255 -3.96 -7.61 -9.53
CA TRP A 255 -3.81 -6.77 -8.35
C TRP A 255 -2.72 -7.30 -7.41
N SER A 256 -2.63 -8.62 -7.26
CA SER A 256 -1.59 -9.26 -6.46
C SER A 256 -0.20 -9.01 -7.03
N LEU A 257 -0.03 -9.00 -8.36
CA LEU A 257 1.23 -8.59 -9.00
C LEU A 257 1.55 -7.11 -8.77
N LYS A 258 0.55 -6.22 -8.85
CA LYS A 258 0.72 -4.81 -8.53
C LYS A 258 1.25 -4.62 -7.10
N VAL A 259 0.62 -5.24 -6.11
CA VAL A 259 1.01 -5.14 -4.69
C VAL A 259 2.37 -5.81 -4.40
N ALA A 260 2.68 -6.89 -5.12
CA ALA A 260 3.91 -7.64 -4.93
C ALA A 260 5.15 -6.94 -5.51
N PHE A 261 5.03 -6.30 -6.68
CA PHE A 261 6.17 -5.75 -7.43
C PHE A 261 6.09 -4.25 -7.68
N LEU A 262 4.97 -3.75 -8.22
CA LEU A 262 4.87 -2.36 -8.67
C LEU A 262 4.84 -1.38 -7.49
N GLU A 263 4.06 -1.69 -6.46
CA GLU A 263 3.99 -0.89 -5.23
C GLU A 263 5.35 -0.78 -4.51
N PRO A 264 6.13 -1.87 -4.29
CA PRO A 264 7.47 -1.75 -3.71
C PRO A 264 8.42 -0.89 -4.54
N ILE A 265 8.41 -1.01 -5.88
CA ILE A 265 9.26 -0.18 -6.75
C ILE A 265 8.88 1.29 -6.58
N ALA A 266 7.59 1.61 -6.61
CA ALA A 266 7.10 2.96 -6.41
C ALA A 266 7.44 3.50 -5.01
N THR A 267 7.27 2.68 -3.97
CA THR A 267 7.60 3.04 -2.58
C THR A 267 9.09 3.30 -2.43
N THR A 268 9.94 2.50 -3.09
CA THR A 268 11.39 2.67 -3.09
C THR A 268 11.80 3.99 -3.73
N ALA A 269 11.28 4.29 -4.93
CA ALA A 269 11.57 5.53 -5.62
C ALA A 269 11.15 6.77 -4.80
N LEU A 270 10.02 6.68 -4.10
CA LEU A 270 9.54 7.75 -3.24
C LEU A 270 10.36 7.86 -1.94
N ALA A 271 10.71 6.72 -1.32
CA ALA A 271 11.54 6.68 -0.11
C ALA A 271 12.94 7.26 -0.36
N GLU A 272 13.58 6.95 -1.49
CA GLU A 272 14.86 7.54 -1.90
C GLU A 272 14.76 9.07 -1.99
N LEU A 273 13.66 9.59 -2.51
CA LEU A 273 13.41 11.04 -2.56
C LEU A 273 13.29 11.64 -1.15
N TYR A 274 12.56 10.99 -0.24
CA TYR A 274 12.50 11.41 1.15
C TYR A 274 13.87 11.38 1.84
N PHE A 275 14.65 10.32 1.66
CA PHE A 275 15.99 10.21 2.23
C PHE A 275 16.92 11.32 1.74
N ASN A 276 16.84 11.66 0.45
CA ASN A 276 17.65 12.73 -0.12
C ASN A 276 17.25 14.11 0.42
N LEU A 277 15.94 14.37 0.57
CA LEU A 277 15.44 15.62 1.14
C LEU A 277 15.80 15.71 2.64
N ALA A 278 15.64 14.63 3.40
CA ALA A 278 15.99 14.59 4.81
C ALA A 278 17.48 14.82 5.09
N LYS A 279 18.38 14.40 4.17
CA LYS A 279 19.82 14.68 4.28
C LYS A 279 20.19 16.13 4.04
N GLN A 280 19.37 16.86 3.28
CA GLN A 280 19.65 18.24 2.86
C GLN A 280 19.07 19.27 3.84
N GLU A 281 18.12 18.88 4.68
CA GLU A 281 17.40 19.79 5.55
C GLU A 281 17.78 19.68 7.03
N GLY A 282 17.67 20.82 7.71
CA GLY A 282 17.83 20.93 9.16
C GLY A 282 16.54 20.65 9.94
N GLY A 283 16.57 20.96 11.24
CA GLY A 283 15.51 20.66 12.19
C GLY A 283 14.11 21.18 11.83
N VAL A 284 13.14 20.66 12.57
CA VAL A 284 11.72 21.01 12.44
C VAL A 284 11.43 22.39 13.05
N SER A 285 10.68 23.25 12.35
CA SER A 285 10.26 24.56 12.86
C SER A 285 8.88 24.48 13.51
N GLU A 286 8.70 25.14 14.67
CA GLU A 286 7.42 25.22 15.37
C GLU A 286 6.29 25.83 14.53
N LYS A 287 6.62 26.74 13.60
CA LYS A 287 5.63 27.32 12.69
C LYS A 287 5.01 26.26 11.77
N GLU A 288 5.82 25.33 11.27
CA GLU A 288 5.37 24.29 10.34
C GLU A 288 4.57 23.21 11.06
N ILE A 289 4.94 22.91 12.32
CA ILE A 289 4.14 22.06 13.20
C ILE A 289 2.76 22.71 13.39
N SER A 290 2.70 24.00 13.70
CA SER A 290 1.42 24.71 13.89
C SER A 290 0.55 24.72 12.62
N GLU A 291 1.17 24.80 11.44
CA GLU A 291 0.46 24.71 10.16
C GLU A 291 -0.16 23.33 9.98
N LEU A 292 0.60 22.25 10.23
CA LEU A 292 0.11 20.87 10.14
C LEU A 292 -0.97 20.55 11.18
N VAL A 293 -0.83 21.04 12.40
CA VAL A 293 -1.84 20.97 13.47
C VAL A 293 -3.15 21.59 13.00
N SER A 294 -3.09 22.75 12.33
CA SER A 294 -4.29 23.36 11.77
C SER A 294 -4.93 22.51 10.67
N CYS A 295 -4.15 21.67 9.98
CA CYS A 295 -4.56 20.91 8.81
C CYS A 295 -5.29 19.61 9.12
N SER A 296 -4.91 18.90 10.20
CA SER A 296 -5.46 17.58 10.48
C SER A 296 -5.45 17.28 11.98
N GLU A 297 -6.59 16.81 12.52
CA GLU A 297 -6.66 16.28 13.89
C GLU A 297 -5.75 15.06 14.08
N ALA A 298 -5.52 14.28 13.02
CA ALA A 298 -4.60 13.15 13.07
C ALA A 298 -3.16 13.60 13.32
N PHE A 299 -2.79 14.83 12.92
CA PHE A 299 -1.47 15.37 13.22
C PHE A 299 -1.32 15.74 14.71
N ASN A 300 -2.38 16.20 15.37
CA ASN A 300 -2.36 16.44 16.82
C ASN A 300 -2.04 15.15 17.56
N LYS A 301 -2.68 14.03 17.17
CA LYS A 301 -2.37 12.70 17.72
C LYS A 301 -0.89 12.32 17.53
N ILE A 302 -0.30 12.65 16.37
CA ILE A 302 1.12 12.38 16.11
C ILE A 302 2.02 13.23 17.02
N VAL A 303 1.70 14.52 17.18
CA VAL A 303 2.47 15.43 18.05
C VAL A 303 2.40 14.98 19.50
N GLU A 304 1.20 14.69 20.02
CA GLU A 304 1.00 14.23 21.40
C GLU A 304 1.78 12.96 21.73
N ARG A 305 1.88 12.02 20.78
CA ARG A 305 2.62 10.75 20.95
C ARG A 305 4.11 10.85 20.62
N SER A 306 4.57 11.99 20.12
CA SER A 306 5.98 12.22 19.78
C SER A 306 6.82 12.74 20.94
N VAL A 307 6.18 13.26 22.00
CA VAL A 307 6.81 13.74 23.25
C VAL A 307 7.04 12.58 24.21
#